data_AF-A0A094YJ32-F1
#
_entry.id   AF-A0A094YJ32-F1
#
_cell.length_a   1.000
_cell.length_b   1.000
_cell.length_c   1.000
_cell.angle_alpha   90.00
_cell.angle_beta   90.00
_cell.angle_gamma   90.00
#
_symmetry.space_group_name_H-M   'P 1'
#
loop_
_entity.id
_entity.type
_entity.pdbx_description
1 polymer ?
#
loop_
_entity_poly.entity_id
_entity_poly.type
_entity_poly.pdbx_seq_one_letter_code
_entity_poly.pdbx_strand_id
1 'polypeptide(L)'
;MKVLVDATPIAINRTAVYHIAWDIIDYFSQKYGASVLIYDRILSSEEIEKVRMDCNTDLIRRAQKGVSDFLHSNRNKKNVRFGLGVERHCVIYLDPLYCLFDRSIDDSVVLVHDLTPLTHPSWHEPMVCESYKRAYAKIQESRASLVAVSHSTARDLWVNFGISRHEIRVAHLYLRKMKAHLTADSDDFTNYEKKFLFVGSLEERKNIKALIMAFHLSGLQKSGFSLIIVGGDGYGNEEIRQLVAKVKGVKLAGFLDDRDLEILYRTSWAFVYPSMWEGFGLPLLEAMARGLPCIASSHSAVREVGADAALFIQASDVDSISKALIQSSKWEPKERESYMLLSLERSKDFSFEKFISIIEDAVIEICARKSGEFFDFENENQLPPSFLTFPWIEQFPKSLGDIPESHSEAYLILILQLARIRMERRLTELSKKDLDGKERSAVEKEFSSIEFAIEARIRELKRLKNYKEGVID
;
A
#
# COMPACT_ATOMS: atom_id res chain seq x y z
N MET A 1 -12.20 -12.11 -17.48
CA MET A 1 -12.17 -10.81 -16.76
C MET A 1 -11.46 -9.78 -17.62
N LYS A 2 -12.02 -8.59 -17.88
CA LYS A 2 -11.33 -7.54 -18.66
C LYS A 2 -10.62 -6.59 -17.69
N VAL A 3 -9.31 -6.77 -17.53
CA VAL A 3 -8.47 -5.96 -16.63
C VAL A 3 -7.50 -5.11 -17.44
N LEU A 4 -7.33 -3.85 -17.03
CA LEU A 4 -6.37 -2.92 -17.59
C LEU A 4 -5.53 -2.32 -16.47
N VAL A 5 -4.21 -2.45 -16.53
CA VAL A 5 -3.30 -1.81 -15.55
C VAL A 5 -2.80 -0.49 -16.11
N ASP A 6 -3.04 0.61 -15.40
CA ASP A 6 -2.49 1.91 -15.74
C ASP A 6 -1.04 2.01 -15.24
N ALA A 7 -0.12 1.72 -16.15
CA ALA A 7 1.31 1.74 -15.95
C ALA A 7 1.94 3.11 -16.27
N THR A 8 1.15 4.16 -16.48
CA THR A 8 1.67 5.53 -16.69
C THR A 8 2.68 5.98 -15.62
N PRO A 9 2.54 5.66 -14.31
CA PRO A 9 3.55 6.07 -13.33
C PRO A 9 4.95 5.54 -13.64
N ILE A 10 5.09 4.42 -14.36
CA ILE A 10 6.40 3.92 -14.80
C ILE A 10 7.15 4.98 -15.60
N ALA A 11 6.46 5.78 -16.42
CA ALA A 11 7.12 6.80 -17.24
C ALA A 11 7.71 7.95 -16.41
N ILE A 12 7.16 8.22 -15.23
CA ILE A 12 7.52 9.37 -14.39
C ILE A 12 8.40 8.96 -13.21
N ASN A 13 7.96 7.95 -12.46
CA ASN A 13 8.58 7.49 -11.24
C ASN A 13 9.47 6.27 -11.51
N ARG A 14 10.75 6.38 -11.15
CA ARG A 14 11.77 5.32 -11.28
C ARG A 14 12.21 4.72 -9.94
N THR A 15 11.42 4.95 -8.90
CA THR A 15 11.70 4.53 -7.52
C THR A 15 10.85 3.31 -7.13
N ALA A 16 10.37 3.20 -5.90
CA ALA A 16 9.56 2.07 -5.45
C ALA A 16 8.30 1.85 -6.31
N VAL A 17 7.61 2.92 -6.72
CA VAL A 17 6.38 2.84 -7.54
C VAL A 17 6.64 2.12 -8.87
N TYR A 18 7.84 2.29 -9.45
CA TYR A 18 8.24 1.59 -10.68
C TYR A 18 8.21 0.08 -10.51
N HIS A 19 8.75 -0.43 -9.40
CA HIS A 19 8.84 -1.85 -9.14
C HIS A 19 7.47 -2.43 -8.78
N ILE A 20 6.70 -1.73 -7.93
CA ILE A 20 5.33 -2.12 -7.58
C ILE A 20 4.46 -2.23 -8.84
N ALA A 21 4.60 -1.28 -9.76
CA ALA A 21 3.88 -1.31 -11.03
C ALA A 21 4.18 -2.58 -11.84
N TRP A 22 5.46 -2.95 -11.97
CA TRP A 22 5.85 -4.15 -12.71
C TRP A 22 5.38 -5.44 -12.04
N ASP A 23 5.43 -5.53 -10.71
CA ASP A 23 4.97 -6.72 -10.00
C ASP A 23 3.44 -6.90 -10.16
N ILE A 24 2.67 -5.80 -10.14
CA ILE A 24 1.22 -5.82 -10.41
C ILE A 24 0.95 -6.21 -11.87
N ILE A 25 1.70 -5.64 -12.83
CA ILE A 25 1.57 -5.99 -14.26
C ILE A 25 1.82 -7.48 -14.45
N ASP A 26 2.92 -8.01 -13.93
CA ASP A 26 3.28 -9.43 -14.06
C ASP A 26 2.17 -10.32 -13.49
N TYR A 27 1.68 -10.00 -12.29
CA TYR A 27 0.61 -10.77 -11.65
C TYR A 27 -0.67 -10.80 -12.48
N PHE A 28 -1.20 -9.64 -12.87
CA PHE A 28 -2.47 -9.55 -13.57
C PHE A 28 -2.38 -9.98 -15.04
N SER A 29 -1.25 -9.75 -15.71
CA SER A 29 -1.03 -10.25 -17.07
C SER A 29 -0.90 -11.77 -17.09
N GLN A 30 -0.16 -12.37 -16.15
CA GLN A 30 -0.03 -13.83 -16.07
C GLN A 30 -1.34 -14.53 -15.68
N LYS A 31 -2.05 -14.00 -14.68
CA LYS A 31 -3.25 -14.64 -14.12
C LYS A 31 -4.53 -14.37 -14.91
N TYR A 32 -4.66 -13.17 -15.48
CA TYR A 32 -5.92 -12.70 -16.09
C TYR A 32 -5.77 -12.21 -17.53
N GLY A 33 -4.58 -12.24 -18.12
CA GLY A 33 -4.34 -11.66 -19.45
C GLY A 33 -4.59 -10.15 -19.47
N ALA A 34 -4.28 -9.46 -18.37
CA ALA A 34 -4.51 -8.02 -18.26
C ALA A 34 -3.72 -7.23 -19.31
N SER A 35 -4.40 -6.23 -19.89
CA SER A 35 -3.80 -5.26 -20.80
C SER A 35 -3.02 -4.21 -20.00
N VAL A 36 -2.02 -3.59 -20.63
CA VAL A 36 -1.20 -2.55 -20.01
C VAL A 36 -1.38 -1.24 -20.75
N LEU A 37 -1.66 -0.16 -20.01
CA LEU A 37 -1.88 1.18 -20.52
C LEU A 37 -0.73 2.09 -20.06
N ILE A 38 -0.11 2.83 -20.99
CA ILE A 38 0.79 3.94 -20.64
C ILE A 38 0.30 5.20 -21.33
N TYR A 39 -0.02 6.22 -20.52
CA TYR A 39 -0.54 7.52 -20.89
C TYR A 39 -1.80 7.45 -21.76
N ASP A 40 -1.66 7.36 -23.09
CA ASP A 40 -2.75 7.36 -24.07
C ASP A 40 -2.77 6.09 -24.95
N ARG A 41 -2.04 5.04 -24.53
CA ARG A 41 -1.84 3.86 -25.39
C ARG A 41 -1.88 2.54 -24.63
N ILE A 42 -2.72 1.62 -25.11
CA ILE A 42 -2.70 0.21 -24.70
C ILE A 42 -1.58 -0.49 -25.48
N LEU A 43 -0.68 -1.14 -24.76
CA LEU A 43 0.55 -1.73 -25.31
C LEU A 43 0.33 -3.14 -25.85
N SER A 44 1.09 -3.49 -26.89
CA SER A 44 1.30 -4.89 -27.27
C SER A 44 2.32 -5.58 -26.34
N SER A 45 2.38 -6.92 -26.33
CA SER A 45 3.38 -7.66 -25.55
C SER A 45 4.82 -7.27 -25.89
N GLU A 46 5.12 -7.03 -27.17
CA GLU A 46 6.44 -6.57 -27.62
C GLU A 46 6.78 -5.16 -27.08
N GLU A 47 5.79 -4.27 -27.02
CA GLU A 47 5.99 -2.93 -26.47
C GLU A 47 6.21 -2.97 -24.94
N ILE A 48 5.51 -3.86 -24.23
CA ILE A 48 5.72 -4.08 -22.79
C ILE A 48 7.15 -4.54 -22.52
N GLU A 49 7.65 -5.54 -23.26
CA GLU A 49 9.02 -6.03 -23.13
C GLU A 49 10.06 -4.94 -23.42
N LYS A 50 9.87 -4.16 -24.50
CA LYS A 50 10.75 -3.04 -24.84
C LYS A 50 10.83 -2.00 -23.73
N VAL A 51 9.68 -1.60 -23.18
CA VAL A 51 9.62 -0.62 -22.07
C VAL A 51 10.26 -1.16 -20.80
N ARG A 52 10.15 -2.46 -20.55
CA ARG A 52 10.77 -3.13 -19.40
C ARG A 52 12.29 -3.17 -19.50
N MET A 53 12.82 -3.38 -20.71
CA MET A 53 14.27 -3.43 -20.97
C MET A 53 14.91 -2.03 -21.03
N ASP A 54 14.23 -1.09 -21.68
CA ASP A 54 14.70 0.29 -21.83
C ASP A 54 13.61 1.28 -21.45
N CYS A 55 13.86 1.98 -20.36
CA CYS A 55 12.99 3.02 -19.85
C CYS A 55 13.09 4.34 -20.64
N ASN A 56 13.94 4.43 -21.67
CA ASN A 56 14.14 5.62 -22.51
C ASN A 56 13.53 5.51 -23.91
N THR A 57 12.55 4.61 -24.11
CA THR A 57 11.84 4.49 -25.39
C THR A 57 11.08 5.76 -25.77
N ASP A 58 10.82 5.96 -27.07
CA ASP A 58 10.00 7.08 -27.57
C ASP A 58 8.59 7.10 -26.97
N LEU A 59 8.06 5.91 -26.63
CA LEU A 59 6.79 5.76 -25.95
C LEU A 59 6.82 6.41 -24.56
N ILE A 60 7.87 6.14 -23.78
CA ILE A 60 8.04 6.77 -22.46
C ILE A 60 8.24 8.27 -22.60
N ARG A 61 9.11 8.74 -23.51
CA ARG A 61 9.34 10.17 -23.70
C ARG A 61 8.05 10.92 -24.06
N ARG A 62 7.22 10.29 -24.91
CA ARG A 62 5.89 10.81 -25.25
C ARG A 62 4.96 10.85 -24.05
N ALA A 63 4.91 9.77 -23.26
CA ALA A 63 4.11 9.72 -22.04
C ALA A 63 4.55 10.79 -21.02
N GLN A 64 5.85 10.96 -20.80
CA GLN A 64 6.43 12.00 -19.94
C GLN A 64 6.00 13.40 -20.40
N LYS A 65 6.15 13.69 -21.69
CA LYS A 65 5.74 14.97 -22.27
C LYS A 65 4.24 15.18 -22.14
N GLY A 66 3.44 14.17 -22.46
CA GLY A 66 1.98 14.24 -22.39
C GLY A 66 1.45 14.46 -20.97
N VAL A 67 2.00 13.75 -19.98
CA VAL A 67 1.70 13.98 -18.56
C VAL A 67 2.10 15.40 -18.16
N SER A 68 3.30 15.86 -18.53
CA SER A 68 3.75 17.23 -18.24
C SER A 68 2.81 18.27 -18.86
N ASP A 69 2.51 18.16 -20.15
CA ASP A 69 1.60 19.07 -20.87
C ASP A 69 0.21 19.09 -20.22
N PHE A 70 -0.29 17.92 -19.79
CA PHE A 70 -1.55 17.81 -19.07
C PHE A 70 -1.54 18.60 -17.77
N LEU A 71 -0.49 18.45 -16.95
CA LEU A 71 -0.36 19.13 -15.66
C LEU A 71 -0.27 20.66 -15.83
N HIS A 72 0.39 21.14 -16.89
CA HIS A 72 0.59 22.56 -17.17
C HIS A 72 -0.59 23.25 -17.90
N SER A 73 -1.53 22.50 -18.47
CA SER A 73 -2.64 23.07 -19.24
C SER A 73 -3.80 23.57 -18.35
N ASN A 74 -4.10 24.88 -18.43
CA ASN A 74 -5.26 25.50 -17.76
C ASN A 74 -6.57 25.40 -18.56
N ARG A 75 -6.53 24.98 -19.83
CA ARG A 75 -7.70 24.92 -20.72
C ARG A 75 -8.12 23.48 -20.99
N ASN A 76 -9.33 23.13 -20.51
CA ASN A 76 -10.09 21.92 -20.85
C ASN A 76 -9.26 20.64 -20.98
N LYS A 77 -9.05 19.99 -19.82
CA LYS A 77 -8.65 18.59 -19.65
C LYS A 77 -9.52 17.67 -20.50
N LYS A 78 -9.11 17.42 -21.74
CA LYS A 78 -9.70 16.37 -22.57
C LYS A 78 -9.51 15.04 -21.83
N ASN A 79 -10.51 14.16 -21.92
CA ASN A 79 -10.35 12.75 -21.57
C ASN A 79 -9.26 12.19 -22.51
N VAL A 80 -8.02 12.15 -22.03
CA VAL A 80 -6.82 11.76 -22.80
C VAL A 80 -7.04 10.42 -23.49
N ARG A 81 -7.80 9.54 -22.85
CA ARG A 81 -8.05 8.15 -23.25
C ARG A 81 -9.41 7.93 -23.93
N PHE A 82 -10.09 9.00 -24.32
CA PHE A 82 -11.37 8.88 -25.01
C PHE A 82 -11.26 8.06 -26.29
N GLY A 83 -12.13 7.06 -26.45
CA GLY A 83 -12.15 6.19 -27.63
C GLY A 83 -11.18 5.00 -27.58
N LEU A 84 -10.36 4.86 -26.53
CA LEU A 84 -9.50 3.67 -26.33
C LEU A 84 -10.25 2.44 -25.82
N GLY A 85 -11.53 2.58 -25.45
CA GLY A 85 -12.32 1.47 -24.89
C GLY A 85 -11.96 1.12 -23.44
N VAL A 86 -11.34 2.05 -22.70
CA VAL A 86 -10.93 1.86 -21.30
C VAL A 86 -12.13 1.55 -20.41
N GLU A 87 -13.29 2.13 -20.69
CA GLU A 87 -14.54 1.94 -19.94
C GLU A 87 -15.01 0.48 -19.90
N ARG A 88 -14.55 -0.35 -20.86
CA ARG A 88 -14.87 -1.78 -20.94
C ARG A 88 -14.10 -2.64 -19.95
N HIS A 89 -13.12 -2.07 -19.24
CA HIS A 89 -12.21 -2.78 -18.34
C HIS A 89 -12.46 -2.38 -16.88
N CYS A 90 -12.12 -3.26 -15.93
CA CYS A 90 -11.72 -2.81 -14.61
C CYS A 90 -10.30 -2.26 -14.71
N VAL A 91 -10.15 -0.96 -14.45
CA VAL A 91 -8.84 -0.30 -14.52
C VAL A 91 -8.19 -0.33 -13.15
N ILE A 92 -6.91 -0.69 -13.08
CA ILE A 92 -6.09 -0.56 -11.87
C ILE A 92 -5.24 0.70 -12.03
N TYR A 93 -5.65 1.80 -11.40
CA TYR A 93 -4.86 3.02 -11.31
C TYR A 93 -3.83 2.87 -10.21
N LEU A 94 -2.56 2.95 -10.59
CA LEU A 94 -1.43 2.85 -9.65
C LEU A 94 -1.13 4.16 -8.91
N ASP A 95 -1.73 5.26 -9.33
CA ASP A 95 -1.65 6.56 -8.65
C ASP A 95 -2.93 7.37 -8.91
N PRO A 96 -3.49 8.08 -7.90
CA PRO A 96 -4.71 8.87 -8.04
C PRO A 96 -4.66 9.91 -9.17
N LEU A 97 -3.48 10.47 -9.46
CA LEU A 97 -3.30 11.53 -10.45
C LEU A 97 -3.83 11.13 -11.83
N TYR A 98 -3.62 9.88 -12.23
CA TYR A 98 -3.95 9.39 -13.56
C TYR A 98 -5.44 9.08 -13.74
N CYS A 99 -6.22 9.06 -12.66
CA CYS A 99 -7.69 9.04 -12.74
C CYS A 99 -8.25 10.25 -13.50
N LEU A 100 -7.49 11.34 -13.59
CA LEU A 100 -7.88 12.54 -14.35
C LEU A 100 -7.86 12.35 -15.88
N PHE A 101 -7.25 11.27 -16.40
CA PHE A 101 -7.13 11.04 -17.85
C PHE A 101 -8.37 10.39 -18.46
N ASP A 102 -9.17 9.73 -17.63
CA ASP A 102 -10.38 9.03 -18.03
C ASP A 102 -11.63 9.85 -17.74
N ARG A 103 -12.78 9.51 -18.33
CA ARG A 103 -14.03 10.25 -18.08
C ARG A 103 -14.67 9.86 -16.75
N SER A 104 -14.85 8.56 -16.53
CA SER A 104 -15.38 7.96 -15.30
C SER A 104 -14.38 6.95 -14.76
N ILE A 105 -14.42 6.73 -13.45
CA ILE A 105 -13.60 5.76 -12.71
C ILE A 105 -14.46 4.86 -11.79
N ASP A 106 -15.78 4.83 -11.98
CA ASP A 106 -16.74 4.16 -11.06
C ASP A 106 -16.51 2.66 -10.87
N ASP A 107 -15.84 2.03 -11.83
CA ASP A 107 -15.54 0.60 -11.83
C ASP A 107 -14.05 0.39 -12.03
N SER A 108 -13.28 0.99 -11.14
CA SER A 108 -11.82 0.91 -11.12
C SER A 108 -11.29 0.72 -9.71
N VAL A 109 -10.06 0.20 -9.63
CA VAL A 109 -9.28 0.13 -8.40
C VAL A 109 -8.28 1.28 -8.43
N VAL A 110 -8.19 2.06 -7.36
CA VAL A 110 -7.22 3.16 -7.25
C VAL A 110 -6.32 2.92 -6.06
N LEU A 111 -5.02 2.74 -6.33
CA LEU A 111 -3.98 2.64 -5.32
C LEU A 111 -3.62 4.06 -4.83
N VAL A 112 -3.64 4.25 -3.51
CA VAL A 112 -3.40 5.54 -2.85
C VAL A 112 -2.15 5.42 -1.98
N HIS A 113 -1.08 6.12 -2.39
CA HIS A 113 0.20 6.10 -1.69
C HIS A 113 0.21 7.04 -0.47
N ASP A 114 -0.09 8.32 -0.67
CA ASP A 114 -0.25 9.29 0.40
C ASP A 114 -1.06 10.51 -0.08
N LEU A 115 -1.37 11.40 0.86
CA LEU A 115 -2.10 12.65 0.64
C LEU A 115 -1.22 13.90 0.87
N THR A 116 0.11 13.74 0.89
CA THR A 116 1.04 14.84 1.24
C THR A 116 0.93 16.06 0.33
N PRO A 117 0.64 15.96 -0.99
CA PRO A 117 0.37 17.13 -1.81
C PRO A 117 -0.81 18.00 -1.36
N LEU A 118 -1.70 17.47 -0.50
CA LEU A 118 -2.86 18.18 0.02
C LEU A 118 -2.69 18.58 1.47
N THR A 119 -2.19 17.66 2.30
CA THR A 119 -2.05 17.89 3.74
C THR A 119 -0.82 18.73 4.07
N HIS A 120 0.21 18.69 3.22
CA HIS A 120 1.47 19.40 3.41
C HIS A 120 1.96 20.05 2.10
N PRO A 121 1.18 20.99 1.52
CA PRO A 121 1.44 21.53 0.20
C PRO A 121 2.78 22.27 0.07
N SER A 122 3.39 22.71 1.18
CA SER A 122 4.73 23.33 1.18
C SER A 122 5.86 22.37 0.80
N TRP A 123 5.63 21.06 0.86
CA TRP A 123 6.63 20.05 0.47
C TRP A 123 6.59 19.67 -1.01
N HIS A 124 5.67 20.26 -1.78
CA HIS A 124 5.41 19.87 -3.16
C HIS A 124 5.28 21.10 -4.06
N GLU A 125 5.53 20.89 -5.35
CA GLU A 125 5.28 21.91 -6.37
C GLU A 125 3.78 22.27 -6.42
N PRO A 126 3.40 23.57 -6.47
CA PRO A 126 2.00 23.99 -6.41
C PRO A 126 1.08 23.32 -7.45
N MET A 127 1.62 23.03 -8.64
CA MET A 127 0.88 22.35 -9.72
C MET A 127 0.57 20.89 -9.40
N VAL A 128 1.46 20.21 -8.69
CA VAL A 128 1.25 18.84 -8.21
C VAL A 128 0.10 18.86 -7.21
N CYS A 129 0.15 19.78 -6.23
CA CYS A 129 -0.92 19.96 -5.24
C CYS A 129 -2.29 20.17 -5.90
N GLU A 130 -2.39 21.09 -6.87
CA GLU A 130 -3.65 21.36 -7.57
C GLU A 130 -4.13 20.16 -8.41
N SER A 131 -3.22 19.37 -8.96
CA SER A 131 -3.58 18.19 -9.75
C SER A 131 -4.08 17.04 -8.88
N TYR A 132 -3.41 16.76 -7.75
CA TYR A 132 -3.90 15.78 -6.79
C TYR A 132 -5.21 16.22 -6.13
N LYS A 133 -5.38 17.51 -5.82
CA LYS A 133 -6.67 18.05 -5.33
C LYS A 133 -7.83 17.72 -6.28
N ARG A 134 -7.63 17.93 -7.58
CA ARG A 134 -8.63 17.59 -8.61
C ARG A 134 -8.84 16.08 -8.74
N ALA A 135 -7.78 15.28 -8.63
CA ALA A 135 -7.86 13.82 -8.67
C ALA A 135 -8.70 13.27 -7.51
N TYR A 136 -8.44 13.71 -6.28
CA TYR A 136 -9.20 13.26 -5.12
C TYR A 136 -10.65 13.76 -5.12
N ALA A 137 -10.93 14.97 -5.61
CA ALA A 137 -12.31 15.43 -5.80
C ALA A 137 -13.09 14.49 -6.74
N LYS A 138 -12.47 14.06 -7.85
CA LYS A 138 -13.06 13.08 -8.76
C LYS A 138 -13.26 11.71 -8.11
N ILE A 139 -12.29 11.27 -7.30
CA ILE A 139 -12.40 10.01 -6.55
C ILE A 139 -13.59 10.05 -5.59
N GLN A 140 -13.76 11.16 -4.87
CA GLN A 140 -14.85 11.34 -3.91
C GLN A 140 -16.25 11.30 -4.56
N GLU A 141 -16.35 11.75 -5.81
CA GLU A 141 -17.59 11.70 -6.59
C GLU A 141 -17.79 10.36 -7.32
N SER A 142 -16.89 9.40 -7.17
CA SER A 142 -16.91 8.13 -7.90
C SER A 142 -17.27 6.93 -7.04
N ARG A 143 -17.54 5.81 -7.70
CA ARG A 143 -17.65 4.47 -7.07
C ARG A 143 -16.36 3.64 -7.12
N ALA A 144 -15.22 4.29 -7.38
CA ALA A 144 -13.93 3.62 -7.45
C ALA A 144 -13.61 2.89 -6.12
N SER A 145 -13.06 1.69 -6.21
CA SER A 145 -12.57 0.97 -5.05
C SER A 145 -11.19 1.49 -4.67
N LEU A 146 -11.06 2.04 -3.46
CA LEU A 146 -9.79 2.58 -2.97
C LEU A 146 -8.97 1.55 -2.24
N VAL A 147 -7.67 1.50 -2.55
CA VAL A 147 -6.68 0.69 -1.86
C VAL A 147 -5.60 1.63 -1.33
N ALA A 148 -5.64 1.91 -0.02
CA ALA A 148 -4.59 2.67 0.65
C ALA A 148 -3.41 1.75 0.98
N VAL A 149 -2.18 2.28 0.90
CA VAL A 149 -0.98 1.50 1.24
C VAL A 149 -0.71 1.36 2.74
N SER A 150 -1.50 2.04 3.58
CA SER A 150 -1.42 1.98 5.05
C SER A 150 -2.73 2.40 5.69
N HIS A 151 -2.93 2.01 6.96
CA HIS A 151 -4.02 2.55 7.77
C HIS A 151 -3.87 4.05 8.01
N SER A 152 -2.64 4.57 8.05
CA SER A 152 -2.39 6.02 8.07
C SER A 152 -2.98 6.72 6.83
N THR A 153 -2.69 6.22 5.63
CA THR A 153 -3.22 6.81 4.38
C THR A 153 -4.75 6.65 4.31
N ALA A 154 -5.30 5.53 4.76
CA ALA A 154 -6.76 5.36 4.86
C ALA A 154 -7.40 6.35 5.85
N ARG A 155 -6.73 6.64 6.97
CA ARG A 155 -7.15 7.68 7.91
C ARG A 155 -7.11 9.07 7.25
N ASP A 156 -6.09 9.38 6.48
CA ASP A 156 -5.98 10.67 5.80
C ASP A 156 -7.12 10.87 4.79
N LEU A 157 -7.45 9.84 4.00
CA LEU A 157 -8.60 9.86 3.09
C LEU A 157 -9.90 10.16 3.86
N TRP A 158 -10.11 9.53 5.00
CA TRP A 158 -11.29 9.77 5.83
C TRP A 158 -11.31 11.20 6.41
N VAL A 159 -10.20 11.67 7.00
CA VAL A 159 -10.15 13.00 7.63
C VAL A 159 -10.31 14.12 6.61
N ASN A 160 -9.71 13.98 5.41
CA ASN A 160 -9.69 15.06 4.42
C ASN A 160 -10.85 15.03 3.44
N PHE A 161 -11.44 13.85 3.16
CA PHE A 161 -12.47 13.69 2.14
C PHE A 161 -13.76 13.02 2.64
N GLY A 162 -13.82 12.62 3.91
CA GLY A 162 -14.99 11.97 4.48
C GLY A 162 -15.25 10.56 3.95
N ILE A 163 -14.34 9.98 3.16
CA ILE A 163 -14.48 8.63 2.62
C ILE A 163 -14.41 7.65 3.79
N SER A 164 -15.41 6.78 3.93
CA SER A 164 -15.51 5.91 5.10
C SER A 164 -14.34 4.93 5.12
N ARG A 165 -13.76 4.69 6.30
CA ARG A 165 -12.67 3.71 6.45
C ARG A 165 -13.08 2.30 6.05
N HIS A 166 -14.36 1.96 6.16
CA HIS A 166 -14.89 0.65 5.76
C HIS A 166 -14.97 0.49 4.23
N GLU A 167 -14.94 1.61 3.48
CA GLU A 167 -14.93 1.62 2.02
C GLU A 167 -13.49 1.58 1.45
N ILE A 168 -12.48 1.74 2.33
CA ILE A 168 -11.06 1.78 1.94
C ILE A 168 -10.41 0.45 2.33
N ARG A 169 -9.89 -0.28 1.34
CA ARG A 169 -9.04 -1.44 1.56
C ARG A 169 -7.63 -0.96 1.91
N VAL A 170 -6.94 -1.67 2.81
CA VAL A 170 -5.55 -1.36 3.17
C VAL A 170 -4.64 -2.48 2.70
N ALA A 171 -3.84 -2.23 1.67
CA ALA A 171 -2.84 -3.15 1.16
C ALA A 171 -1.44 -2.64 1.51
N HIS A 172 -0.89 -3.09 2.64
CA HIS A 172 0.48 -2.75 3.03
C HIS A 172 1.46 -3.13 1.93
N LEU A 173 2.43 -2.25 1.66
CA LEU A 173 3.52 -2.58 0.74
C LEU A 173 4.38 -3.72 1.31
N TYR A 174 5.21 -4.28 0.44
CA TYR A 174 5.96 -5.48 0.71
C TYR A 174 7.46 -5.27 0.51
N LEU A 175 8.25 -6.13 1.13
CA LEU A 175 9.68 -6.18 0.88
C LEU A 175 9.93 -6.80 -0.49
N ARG A 176 10.56 -6.04 -1.39
CA ARG A 176 11.03 -6.59 -2.65
C ARG A 176 12.23 -7.50 -2.40
N LYS A 177 12.27 -8.67 -3.05
CA LYS A 177 13.49 -9.47 -3.14
C LYS A 177 14.52 -8.68 -3.95
N MET A 178 15.51 -8.09 -3.29
CA MET A 178 16.66 -7.54 -4.00
C MET A 178 17.36 -8.69 -4.73
N LYS A 179 17.82 -8.44 -5.97
CA LYS A 179 18.65 -9.40 -6.72
C LYS A 179 20.03 -9.42 -6.06
N ALA A 180 20.13 -10.00 -4.87
CA ALA A 180 21.40 -10.19 -4.22
C ALA A 180 22.19 -11.22 -5.04
N HIS A 181 23.15 -10.74 -5.82
CA HIS A 181 24.31 -11.53 -6.25
C HIS A 181 25.27 -11.83 -5.09
N LEU A 182 24.86 -11.53 -3.85
CA LEU A 182 25.54 -11.97 -2.65
C LEU A 182 24.89 -13.27 -2.20
N THR A 183 25.52 -14.37 -2.58
CA THR A 183 25.56 -15.58 -1.74
C THR A 183 26.06 -15.15 -0.37
N ALA A 184 25.16 -14.83 0.55
CA ALA A 184 25.50 -14.55 1.92
C ALA A 184 24.81 -15.60 2.79
N ASP A 185 25.37 -16.80 2.76
CA ASP A 185 25.19 -17.87 3.75
C ASP A 185 25.72 -17.48 5.14
N SER A 186 25.81 -16.20 5.46
CA SER A 186 26.16 -15.72 6.79
C SER A 186 25.03 -14.84 7.33
N ASP A 187 24.17 -15.45 8.14
CA ASP A 187 23.31 -14.79 9.14
C ASP A 187 24.16 -14.15 10.27
N ASP A 188 25.34 -13.63 9.92
CA ASP A 188 26.25 -12.99 10.85
C ASP A 188 25.87 -11.51 10.99
N PHE A 189 24.95 -11.27 11.92
CA PHE A 189 24.51 -9.92 12.32
C PHE A 189 25.43 -9.29 13.38
N THR A 190 26.59 -9.89 13.66
CA THR A 190 27.54 -9.41 14.67
C THR A 190 28.57 -8.43 14.11
N ASN A 191 28.75 -8.40 12.79
CA ASN A 191 29.70 -7.52 12.11
C ASN A 191 29.11 -6.13 11.79
N TYR A 192 28.85 -5.34 12.84
CA TYR A 192 28.37 -3.96 12.73
C TYR A 192 29.49 -2.94 12.99
N GLU A 193 29.37 -1.79 12.34
CA GLU A 193 30.23 -0.63 12.48
C GLU A 193 29.46 0.51 13.17
N LYS A 194 30.18 1.46 13.76
CA LYS A 194 29.60 2.67 14.38
C LYS A 194 29.08 3.66 13.32
N LYS A 195 28.05 3.24 12.57
CA LYS A 195 27.40 4.00 11.50
C LYS A 195 25.90 4.06 11.76
N PHE A 196 25.34 5.25 11.76
CA PHE A 196 23.91 5.43 11.58
C PHE A 196 23.62 5.55 10.08
N LEU A 197 22.60 4.85 9.60
CA LEU A 197 22.20 4.86 8.20
C LEU A 197 20.85 5.56 8.04
N PHE A 198 20.77 6.46 7.06
CA PHE A 198 19.53 7.00 6.54
C PHE A 198 19.46 6.71 5.04
N VAL A 199 18.29 6.28 4.56
CA VAL A 199 18.04 6.00 3.13
C VAL A 199 16.76 6.71 2.70
N GLY A 200 16.86 7.59 1.71
CA GLY A 200 15.72 8.33 1.15
C GLY A 200 16.17 9.55 0.33
N SER A 201 15.30 10.04 -0.55
CA SER A 201 15.55 11.28 -1.30
C SER A 201 15.82 12.47 -0.36
N LEU A 202 16.68 13.39 -0.81
CA LEU A 202 17.02 14.61 -0.08
C LEU A 202 15.87 15.61 -0.16
N GLU A 203 14.83 15.38 0.65
CA GLU A 203 13.59 16.17 0.69
C GLU A 203 13.26 16.63 2.10
N GLU A 204 12.60 17.77 2.22
CA GLU A 204 12.21 18.37 3.50
C GLU A 204 11.39 17.40 4.38
N ARG A 205 10.44 16.68 3.77
CA ARG A 205 9.59 15.69 4.45
C ARG A 205 10.37 14.58 5.15
N LYS A 206 11.56 14.21 4.65
CA LYS A 206 12.42 13.19 5.24
C LYS A 206 13.20 13.68 6.48
N ASN A 207 13.11 14.97 6.78
CA ASN A 207 13.63 15.60 7.99
C ASN A 207 15.15 15.44 8.19
N ILE A 208 15.89 15.36 7.09
CA ILE A 208 17.34 15.09 7.10
C ILE A 208 18.11 16.22 7.80
N LYS A 209 17.62 17.46 7.71
CA LYS A 209 18.20 18.61 8.42
C LYS A 209 18.19 18.39 9.93
N ALA A 210 17.05 17.99 10.49
CA ALA A 210 16.92 17.68 11.91
C ALA A 210 17.82 16.51 12.33
N LEU A 211 17.93 15.48 11.48
CA LEU A 211 18.83 14.35 11.72
C LEU A 211 20.30 14.79 11.81
N ILE A 212 20.76 15.62 10.87
CA ILE A 212 22.15 16.13 10.85
C ILE A 212 22.42 16.97 12.11
N MET A 213 21.48 17.84 12.48
CA MET A 213 21.59 18.67 13.69
C MET A 213 21.60 17.80 14.96
N ALA A 214 20.70 16.82 15.06
CA ALA A 214 20.62 15.91 16.19
C ALA A 214 21.90 15.08 16.35
N PHE A 215 22.47 14.60 15.24
CA PHE A 215 23.75 13.90 15.22
C PHE A 215 24.89 14.82 15.69
N HIS A 216 24.94 16.07 15.21
CA HIS A 216 25.91 17.06 15.69
C HIS A 216 25.83 17.29 17.21
N LEU A 217 24.61 17.53 17.71
CA LEU A 217 24.32 17.77 19.12
C LEU A 217 24.64 16.57 20.01
N SER A 218 24.51 15.35 19.46
CA SER A 218 24.79 14.12 20.20
C SER A 218 26.25 13.98 20.63
N GLY A 219 27.17 14.63 19.90
CA GLY A 219 28.61 14.53 20.13
C GLY A 219 29.23 13.18 19.74
N LEU A 220 28.45 12.24 19.18
CA LEU A 220 28.87 10.87 18.89
C LEU A 220 29.98 10.76 17.83
N GLN A 221 30.17 11.80 17.01
CA GLN A 221 31.31 11.93 16.12
C GLN A 221 32.66 11.88 16.87
N LYS A 222 32.69 12.32 18.14
CA LYS A 222 33.89 12.23 19.00
C LYS A 222 34.16 10.80 19.48
N SER A 223 33.14 9.95 19.47
CA SER A 223 33.19 8.53 19.88
C SER A 223 33.33 7.57 18.69
N GLY A 224 33.64 8.12 17.50
CA GLY A 224 33.88 7.36 16.27
C GLY A 224 32.63 7.00 15.48
N PHE A 225 31.45 7.49 15.85
CA PHE A 225 30.25 7.29 15.04
C PHE A 225 30.27 8.17 13.79
N SER A 226 29.62 7.69 12.73
CA SER A 226 29.31 8.47 11.54
C SER A 226 27.84 8.34 11.16
N LEU A 227 27.31 9.34 10.46
CA LEU A 227 25.99 9.34 9.86
C LEU A 227 26.15 9.24 8.35
N ILE A 228 25.64 8.16 7.76
CA ILE A 228 25.66 7.91 6.32
C ILE A 228 24.26 8.19 5.77
N ILE A 229 24.16 9.13 4.84
CA ILE A 229 22.93 9.52 4.16
C ILE A 229 23.03 9.01 2.72
N VAL A 230 22.13 8.10 2.36
CA VAL A 230 22.00 7.54 1.01
C VAL A 230 20.73 8.09 0.36
N GLY A 231 20.83 8.59 -0.87
CA GLY A 231 19.70 9.13 -1.59
C GLY A 231 20.08 10.11 -2.69
N GLY A 232 19.20 10.23 -3.69
CA GLY A 232 19.27 11.23 -4.74
C GLY A 232 18.68 12.57 -4.31
N ASP A 233 18.87 13.58 -5.16
CA ASP A 233 18.30 14.92 -4.95
C ASP A 233 16.77 14.90 -5.02
N GLY A 234 16.14 15.59 -4.08
CA GLY A 234 14.74 15.93 -4.11
C GLY A 234 14.52 17.42 -3.92
N TYR A 235 13.26 17.81 -3.71
CA TYR A 235 12.85 19.20 -3.54
C TYR A 235 13.45 19.82 -2.27
N GLY A 236 14.17 20.94 -2.42
CA GLY A 236 14.75 21.71 -1.31
C GLY A 236 16.04 21.11 -0.70
N ASN A 237 16.88 20.45 -1.49
CA ASN A 237 18.07 19.73 -1.00
C ASN A 237 19.28 20.61 -0.66
N GLU A 238 19.29 21.89 -1.04
CA GLU A 238 20.47 22.76 -1.01
C GLU A 238 20.99 22.95 0.41
N GLU A 239 20.10 23.19 1.37
CA GLU A 239 20.43 23.38 2.77
C GLU A 239 21.00 22.10 3.39
N ILE A 240 20.49 20.93 3.00
CA ILE A 240 20.99 19.63 3.45
C ILE A 240 22.47 19.47 3.07
N ARG A 241 22.81 19.77 1.80
CA ARG A 241 24.20 19.68 1.32
C ARG A 241 25.14 20.63 2.07
N GLN A 242 24.67 21.85 2.37
CA GLN A 242 25.44 22.81 3.17
C GLN A 242 25.68 22.32 4.60
N LEU A 243 24.69 21.69 5.23
CA LEU A 243 24.81 21.12 6.57
C LEU A 243 25.80 19.94 6.60
N VAL A 244 25.74 19.04 5.61
CA VAL A 244 26.67 17.91 5.49
C VAL A 244 28.12 18.40 5.42
N ALA A 245 28.40 19.48 4.69
CA ALA A 245 29.76 20.04 4.60
C ALA A 245 30.27 20.65 5.92
N LYS A 246 29.36 21.11 6.80
CA LYS A 246 29.70 21.77 8.07
C LYS A 246 29.82 20.80 9.24
N VAL A 247 29.05 19.72 9.25
CA VAL A 247 28.97 18.80 10.38
C VAL A 247 29.94 17.62 10.20
N LYS A 248 30.93 17.53 11.09
CA LYS A 248 31.89 16.40 11.11
C LYS A 248 31.18 15.07 11.36
N GLY A 249 31.62 14.02 10.65
CA GLY A 249 31.10 12.66 10.80
C GLY A 249 29.85 12.36 9.97
N VAL A 250 29.31 13.34 9.25
CA VAL A 250 28.19 13.15 8.31
C VAL A 250 28.75 12.94 6.90
N LYS A 251 28.22 11.96 6.17
CA LYS A 251 28.61 11.66 4.78
C LYS A 251 27.36 11.49 3.92
N LEU A 252 27.34 12.19 2.79
CA LEU A 252 26.37 11.96 1.73
C LEU A 252 26.97 10.95 0.74
N ALA A 253 26.36 9.78 0.62
CA ALA A 253 26.80 8.71 -0.27
C ALA A 253 26.20 8.82 -1.68
N GLY A 254 25.18 9.68 -1.87
CA GLY A 254 24.46 9.80 -3.14
C GLY A 254 23.61 8.57 -3.43
N PHE A 255 23.40 8.27 -4.72
CA PHE A 255 22.74 7.06 -5.16
C PHE A 255 23.74 5.89 -5.15
N LEU A 256 23.39 4.80 -4.49
CA LEU A 256 24.18 3.56 -4.44
C LEU A 256 23.48 2.46 -5.22
N ASP A 257 24.26 1.53 -5.75
CA ASP A 257 23.68 0.31 -6.32
C ASP A 257 23.16 -0.63 -5.21
N ASP A 258 22.40 -1.64 -5.61
CA ASP A 258 21.79 -2.61 -4.70
C ASP A 258 22.83 -3.31 -3.81
N ARG A 259 24.07 -3.50 -4.30
CA ARG A 259 25.13 -4.22 -3.57
C ARG A 259 25.71 -3.35 -2.45
N ASP A 260 26.07 -2.11 -2.76
CA ASP A 260 26.65 -1.20 -1.79
C ASP A 260 25.62 -0.80 -0.72
N LEU A 261 24.36 -0.64 -1.12
CA LEU A 261 23.26 -0.39 -0.19
C LEU A 261 23.01 -1.59 0.74
N GLU A 262 23.06 -2.82 0.22
CA GLU A 262 22.94 -4.04 1.03
C GLU A 262 24.03 -4.11 2.11
N ILE A 263 25.28 -3.77 1.77
CA ILE A 263 26.40 -3.72 2.73
C ILE A 263 26.11 -2.70 3.83
N LEU A 264 25.62 -1.50 3.48
CA LEU A 264 25.30 -0.49 4.49
C LEU A 264 24.17 -0.94 5.42
N TYR A 265 23.11 -1.56 4.90
CA TYR A 265 22.05 -2.06 5.76
C TYR A 265 22.56 -3.15 6.73
N ARG A 266 23.45 -4.04 6.29
CA ARG A 266 23.97 -5.12 7.15
C ARG A 266 25.01 -4.66 8.18
N THR A 267 25.84 -3.69 7.81
CA THR A 267 27.00 -3.27 8.61
C THR A 267 26.74 -2.04 9.47
N SER A 268 25.61 -1.35 9.31
CA SER A 268 25.33 -0.17 10.13
C SER A 268 24.92 -0.55 11.56
N TRP A 269 25.19 0.35 12.50
CA TRP A 269 24.80 0.19 13.91
C TRP A 269 23.28 0.21 14.05
N ALA A 270 22.63 1.21 13.46
CA ALA A 270 21.18 1.37 13.44
C ALA A 270 20.74 2.19 12.21
N PHE A 271 19.51 1.93 11.76
CA PHE A 271 18.81 2.74 10.77
C PHE A 271 18.09 3.89 11.47
N VAL A 272 18.13 5.08 10.89
CA VAL A 272 17.46 6.27 11.44
C VAL A 272 16.52 6.85 10.40
N TYR A 273 15.23 6.90 10.72
CA TYR A 273 14.15 7.30 9.82
C TYR A 273 13.24 8.36 10.46
N PRO A 274 13.70 9.62 10.56
CA PRO A 274 13.01 10.68 11.29
C PRO A 274 11.98 11.42 10.41
N SER A 275 11.43 10.76 9.38
CA SER A 275 10.49 11.38 8.44
C SER A 275 9.30 12.03 9.15
N MET A 276 8.93 13.22 8.70
CA MET A 276 7.77 13.97 9.19
C MET A 276 6.46 13.32 8.78
N TRP A 277 6.43 12.74 7.57
CA TRP A 277 5.27 12.02 7.05
C TRP A 277 5.68 10.98 6.02
N GLU A 278 5.03 9.82 6.02
CA GLU A 278 5.18 8.77 5.02
C GLU A 278 3.84 8.08 4.78
N GLY A 279 3.58 7.73 3.52
CA GLY A 279 2.48 6.84 3.14
C GLY A 279 2.68 5.39 3.59
N PHE A 280 3.94 4.94 3.71
CA PHE A 280 4.28 3.60 4.22
C PHE A 280 5.59 3.58 5.01
N GLY A 281 6.73 3.61 4.31
CA GLY A 281 8.07 3.52 4.92
C GLY A 281 8.88 2.32 4.42
N LEU A 282 8.99 2.15 3.10
CA LEU A 282 9.78 1.07 2.51
C LEU A 282 11.23 1.00 2.99
N PRO A 283 11.98 2.12 3.12
CA PRO A 283 13.34 2.07 3.68
C PRO A 283 13.41 1.53 5.11
N LEU A 284 12.38 1.80 5.93
CA LEU A 284 12.27 1.20 7.27
C LEU A 284 12.05 -0.31 7.17
N LEU A 285 11.11 -0.75 6.33
CA LEU A 285 10.88 -2.19 6.11
C LEU A 285 12.14 -2.91 5.56
N GLU A 286 12.87 -2.27 4.66
CA GLU A 286 14.14 -2.78 4.12
C GLU A 286 15.20 -2.94 5.20
N ALA A 287 15.36 -1.96 6.09
CA ALA A 287 16.28 -2.07 7.23
C ALA A 287 15.85 -3.21 8.17
N MET A 288 14.55 -3.29 8.48
CA MET A 288 14.02 -4.29 9.40
C MET A 288 14.21 -5.72 8.89
N ALA A 289 14.00 -5.94 7.59
CA ALA A 289 14.21 -7.24 6.94
C ALA A 289 15.66 -7.73 6.97
N ARG A 290 16.61 -6.84 7.30
CA ARG A 290 18.03 -7.15 7.44
C ARG A 290 18.48 -7.17 8.89
N GLY A 291 17.53 -7.13 9.82
CA GLY A 291 17.81 -7.11 11.25
C GLY A 291 18.54 -5.86 11.71
N LEU A 292 18.56 -4.77 10.93
CA LEU A 292 19.16 -3.52 11.34
C LEU A 292 18.24 -2.84 12.36
N PRO A 293 18.66 -2.64 13.62
CA PRO A 293 17.84 -1.94 14.61
C PRO A 293 17.42 -0.56 14.11
N CYS A 294 16.16 -0.20 14.32
CA CYS A 294 15.57 0.99 13.72
C CYS A 294 15.23 2.05 14.77
N ILE A 295 15.56 3.31 14.47
CA ILE A 295 15.12 4.50 15.19
C ILE A 295 14.23 5.28 14.24
N ALA A 296 12.94 5.41 14.54
CA ALA A 296 11.96 5.86 13.56
C ALA A 296 10.94 6.85 14.15
N SER A 297 10.34 7.70 13.30
CA SER A 297 9.32 8.63 13.75
C SER A 297 8.05 7.91 14.25
N SER A 298 7.43 8.48 15.27
CA SER A 298 6.21 7.95 15.92
C SER A 298 4.91 8.31 15.21
N HIS A 299 4.97 8.87 14.00
CA HIS A 299 3.83 9.38 13.26
C HIS A 299 3.64 8.67 11.92
N SER A 300 2.48 8.91 11.30
CA SER A 300 2.04 8.35 10.02
C SER A 300 2.21 6.83 9.93
N ALA A 301 2.36 6.29 8.72
CA ALA A 301 2.59 4.86 8.50
C ALA A 301 3.92 4.33 9.08
N VAL A 302 4.87 5.18 9.46
CA VAL A 302 6.15 4.75 10.03
C VAL A 302 5.92 4.00 11.36
N ARG A 303 5.00 4.50 12.20
CA ARG A 303 4.59 3.84 13.43
C ARG A 303 3.91 2.50 13.18
N GLU A 304 3.11 2.43 12.13
CA GLU A 304 2.41 1.22 11.69
C GLU A 304 3.40 0.17 11.20
N VAL A 305 4.39 0.52 10.38
CA VAL A 305 5.42 -0.41 9.88
C VAL A 305 6.32 -0.89 11.03
N GLY A 306 6.86 0.04 11.84
CA GLY A 306 7.82 -0.27 12.90
C GLY A 306 7.24 -0.93 14.15
N ALA A 307 5.94 -0.74 14.43
CA ALA A 307 5.21 -1.35 15.57
C ALA A 307 5.96 -1.29 16.92
N ASP A 308 6.46 -2.41 17.42
CA ASP A 308 7.27 -2.58 18.62
C ASP A 308 8.76 -2.85 18.31
N ALA A 309 9.11 -2.95 17.04
CA ALA A 309 10.45 -3.28 16.53
C ALA A 309 11.38 -2.08 16.32
N ALA A 310 10.94 -0.86 16.63
CA ALA A 310 11.73 0.36 16.48
C ALA A 310 11.75 1.20 17.76
N LEU A 311 12.85 1.92 17.99
CA LEU A 311 12.93 2.99 18.98
C LEU A 311 12.27 4.24 18.40
N PHE A 312 11.15 4.66 18.97
CA PHE A 312 10.35 5.74 18.42
C PHE A 312 10.73 7.13 18.94
N ILE A 313 10.76 8.09 18.01
CA ILE A 313 11.14 9.48 18.26
C ILE A 313 10.03 10.46 17.87
N GLN A 314 10.08 11.66 18.44
CA GLN A 314 9.31 12.81 18.01
C GLN A 314 10.10 13.53 16.91
N ALA A 315 9.69 13.36 15.65
CA ALA A 315 10.45 13.87 14.49
C ALA A 315 10.62 15.40 14.50
N SER A 316 9.64 16.15 15.01
CA SER A 316 9.70 17.60 15.12
C SER A 316 10.65 18.11 16.21
N ASP A 317 11.15 17.24 17.09
CA ASP A 317 12.03 17.59 18.20
C ASP A 317 13.44 17.04 17.96
N VAL A 318 14.36 17.94 17.59
CA VAL A 318 15.78 17.61 17.36
C VAL A 318 16.43 16.98 18.60
N ASP A 319 16.03 17.39 19.81
CA ASP A 319 16.55 16.82 21.05
C ASP A 319 16.04 15.39 21.26
N SER A 320 14.81 15.07 20.86
CA SER A 320 14.28 13.70 20.86
C SER A 320 15.12 12.79 19.97
N ILE A 321 15.44 13.24 18.74
CA ILE A 321 16.31 12.50 17.82
C ILE A 321 17.70 12.31 18.45
N SER A 322 18.29 13.39 18.99
CA SER A 322 19.63 13.36 19.56
C SER A 322 19.73 12.41 20.75
N LYS A 323 18.75 12.45 21.66
CA LYS A 323 18.67 11.53 22.81
C LYS A 323 18.56 10.08 22.37
N ALA A 324 17.78 9.78 21.33
CA ALA A 324 17.67 8.42 20.79
C ALA A 324 18.97 7.93 20.13
N LEU A 325 19.71 8.80 19.43
CA LEU A 325 21.05 8.49 18.93
C LEU A 325 22.02 8.17 20.08
N ILE A 326 22.01 8.98 21.15
CA ILE A 326 22.86 8.75 22.33
C ILE A 326 22.47 7.45 23.05
N GLN A 327 21.17 7.22 23.26
CA GLN A 327 20.66 6.01 23.90
C GLN A 327 21.06 4.77 23.11
N SER A 328 20.78 4.73 21.81
CA SER A 328 21.08 3.60 20.94
C SER A 328 22.58 3.33 20.80
N SER A 329 23.42 4.37 20.85
CA SER A 329 24.88 4.21 20.82
C SER A 329 25.45 3.45 22.02
N LYS A 330 24.65 3.30 23.09
CA LYS A 330 25.00 2.62 24.34
C LYS A 330 24.29 1.27 24.49
N TRP A 331 23.58 0.81 23.48
CA TRP A 331 22.97 -0.51 23.53
C TRP A 331 24.02 -1.57 23.76
N GLU A 332 23.82 -2.37 24.81
CA GLU A 332 24.58 -3.58 25.03
C GLU A 332 24.22 -4.62 23.96
N PRO A 333 25.11 -5.59 23.65
CA PRO A 333 24.88 -6.57 22.59
C PRO A 333 23.51 -7.25 22.66
N LYS A 334 23.05 -7.61 23.86
CA LYS A 334 21.73 -8.22 24.08
C LYS A 334 20.55 -7.29 23.78
N GLU A 335 20.66 -6.01 24.14
CA GLU A 335 19.61 -5.03 23.85
C GLU A 335 19.52 -4.79 22.35
N ARG A 336 20.67 -4.63 21.68
CA ARG A 336 20.70 -4.48 20.22
C ARG A 336 20.15 -5.71 19.51
N GLU A 337 20.51 -6.91 19.95
CA GLU A 337 19.99 -8.18 19.44
C GLU A 337 18.47 -8.27 19.58
N SER A 338 17.90 -7.76 20.68
CA SER A 338 16.44 -7.76 20.86
C SER A 338 15.72 -6.93 19.79
N TYR A 339 16.22 -5.73 19.45
CA TYR A 339 15.66 -4.91 18.37
C TYR A 339 15.83 -5.55 16.99
N MET A 340 16.97 -6.23 16.76
CA MET A 340 17.21 -6.98 15.53
C MET A 340 16.17 -8.10 15.35
N LEU A 341 15.94 -8.92 16.37
CA LEU A 341 14.98 -10.03 16.31
C LEU A 341 13.55 -9.53 16.10
N LEU A 342 13.14 -8.47 16.82
CA LEU A 342 11.84 -7.83 16.61
C LEU A 342 11.70 -7.30 15.18
N SER A 343 12.75 -6.68 14.64
CA SER A 343 12.77 -6.15 13.27
C SER A 343 12.60 -7.26 12.22
N LEU A 344 13.36 -8.35 12.35
CA LEU A 344 13.26 -9.50 11.47
C LEU A 344 11.87 -10.12 11.51
N GLU A 345 11.31 -10.32 12.71
CA GLU A 345 9.97 -10.90 12.85
C GLU A 345 8.90 -9.99 12.23
N ARG A 346 8.93 -8.70 12.56
CA ARG A 346 7.98 -7.72 12.03
C ARG A 346 8.04 -7.62 10.51
N SER A 347 9.22 -7.75 9.91
CA SER A 347 9.36 -7.67 8.45
C SER A 347 8.58 -8.77 7.69
N LYS A 348 8.35 -9.93 8.31
CA LYS A 348 7.62 -11.07 7.71
C LYS A 348 6.14 -10.79 7.51
N ASP A 349 5.59 -9.76 8.18
CA ASP A 349 4.20 -9.38 8.02
C ASP A 349 3.89 -8.80 6.63
N PHE A 350 4.92 -8.36 5.89
CA PHE A 350 4.81 -7.58 4.67
C PHE A 350 5.25 -8.37 3.43
N SER A 351 4.32 -9.11 2.83
CA SER A 351 4.59 -9.96 1.65
C SER A 351 3.80 -9.50 0.42
N PHE A 352 4.34 -9.81 -0.76
CA PHE A 352 3.68 -9.48 -2.02
C PHE A 352 2.31 -10.17 -2.14
N GLU A 353 2.20 -11.40 -1.65
CA GLU A 353 0.98 -12.20 -1.67
C GLU A 353 -0.15 -11.53 -0.88
N LYS A 354 0.15 -10.98 0.30
CA LYS A 354 -0.83 -10.21 1.09
C LYS A 354 -1.21 -8.89 0.43
N PHE A 355 -0.24 -8.21 -0.19
CA PHE A 355 -0.48 -6.96 -0.89
C PHE A 355 -1.39 -7.17 -2.12
N ILE A 356 -1.05 -8.15 -2.96
CA ILE A 356 -1.71 -8.35 -4.25
C ILE A 356 -3.09 -8.98 -4.09
N SER A 357 -3.31 -9.84 -3.09
CA SER A 357 -4.63 -10.44 -2.85
C SER A 357 -5.71 -9.37 -2.61
N ILE A 358 -5.38 -8.32 -1.87
CA ILE A 358 -6.31 -7.22 -1.57
C ILE A 358 -6.69 -6.44 -2.83
N ILE A 359 -5.73 -6.23 -3.73
CA ILE A 359 -5.98 -5.58 -5.02
C ILE A 359 -6.79 -6.51 -5.93
N GLU A 360 -6.44 -7.79 -5.98
CA GLU A 360 -7.16 -8.81 -6.75
C GLU A 360 -8.63 -8.91 -6.32
N ASP A 361 -8.90 -8.93 -5.02
CA ASP A 361 -10.27 -8.99 -4.49
C ASP A 361 -11.10 -7.79 -4.95
N ALA A 362 -10.51 -6.60 -4.94
CA ALA A 362 -11.15 -5.39 -5.46
C ALA A 362 -11.46 -5.50 -6.98
N VAL A 363 -10.51 -6.04 -7.76
CA VAL A 363 -10.71 -6.24 -9.21
C VAL A 363 -11.81 -7.27 -9.47
N ILE A 364 -11.81 -8.39 -8.76
CA ILE A 364 -12.80 -9.46 -8.88
C ILE A 364 -14.20 -8.90 -8.58
N GLU A 365 -14.36 -8.15 -7.50
CA GLU A 365 -15.64 -7.55 -7.12
C GLU A 365 -16.16 -6.60 -8.22
N ILE A 366 -15.31 -5.73 -8.75
CA ILE A 366 -15.68 -4.80 -9.81
C ILE A 366 -16.05 -5.54 -11.09
N CYS A 367 -15.28 -6.55 -11.47
CA CYS A 367 -15.55 -7.30 -12.68
C CYS A 367 -16.85 -8.11 -12.61
N ALA A 368 -17.17 -8.68 -11.45
CA ALA A 368 -18.45 -9.35 -11.22
C ALA A 368 -19.64 -8.36 -11.33
N ARG A 369 -19.48 -7.16 -10.76
CA ARG A 369 -20.46 -6.08 -10.90
C ARG A 369 -20.68 -5.68 -12.36
N LYS A 370 -19.61 -5.64 -13.15
CA LYS A 370 -19.64 -5.23 -14.57
C LYS A 370 -20.21 -6.28 -15.51
N SER A 371 -19.96 -7.57 -15.29
CA SER A 371 -20.46 -8.64 -16.17
C SER A 371 -21.96 -8.88 -16.00
N GLY A 372 -22.55 -8.49 -14.88
CA GLY A 372 -23.91 -8.90 -14.51
C GLY A 372 -24.02 -10.42 -14.27
N GLU A 373 -22.90 -11.16 -14.43
CA GLU A 373 -22.76 -12.53 -14.02
C GLU A 373 -22.60 -12.52 -12.50
N PHE A 374 -23.70 -12.83 -11.83
CA PHE A 374 -23.63 -13.42 -10.51
C PHE A 374 -22.83 -14.70 -10.66
N PHE A 375 -21.71 -14.85 -9.96
CA PHE A 375 -21.01 -16.13 -9.93
C PHE A 375 -22.03 -17.22 -9.56
N ASP A 376 -21.87 -18.41 -10.13
CA ASP A 376 -22.65 -19.56 -9.67
C ASP A 376 -22.07 -20.02 -8.32
N PHE A 377 -22.53 -19.36 -7.26
CA PHE A 377 -22.04 -19.51 -5.89
C PHE A 377 -22.43 -20.87 -5.26
N GLU A 378 -23.11 -21.76 -6.00
CA GLU A 378 -23.34 -23.15 -5.57
C GLU A 378 -22.10 -24.05 -5.73
N ASN A 379 -21.07 -23.59 -6.46
CA ASN A 379 -19.83 -24.35 -6.67
C ASN A 379 -18.63 -23.69 -5.96
N GLU A 380 -18.34 -24.14 -4.73
CA GLU A 380 -17.21 -23.65 -3.90
C GLU A 380 -15.86 -23.62 -4.63
N ASN A 381 -15.66 -24.50 -5.62
CA ASN A 381 -14.39 -24.59 -6.37
C ASN A 381 -14.17 -23.44 -7.37
N GLN A 382 -15.17 -22.58 -7.57
CA GLN A 382 -15.06 -21.40 -8.43
C GLN A 382 -14.91 -20.10 -7.62
N LEU A 383 -14.87 -20.18 -6.29
CA LEU A 383 -14.67 -19.01 -5.42
C LEU A 383 -13.18 -18.71 -5.25
N PRO A 384 -12.76 -17.43 -5.31
CA PRO A 384 -11.37 -17.07 -5.05
C PRO A 384 -10.95 -17.49 -3.63
N PRO A 385 -9.74 -18.07 -3.43
CA PRO A 385 -9.29 -18.51 -2.11
C PRO A 385 -9.31 -17.43 -1.01
N SER A 386 -9.16 -16.17 -1.40
CA SER A 386 -9.21 -14.97 -0.54
C SER A 386 -10.61 -14.68 0.03
N PHE A 387 -11.68 -15.03 -0.71
CA PHE A 387 -13.07 -14.86 -0.23
C PHE A 387 -13.38 -15.72 1.00
N LEU A 388 -12.57 -16.75 1.26
CA LEU A 388 -12.70 -17.67 2.38
C LEU A 388 -11.91 -17.22 3.63
N THR A 389 -11.08 -16.18 3.52
CA THR A 389 -10.12 -15.76 4.56
C THR A 389 -10.32 -14.32 5.05
N PHE A 390 -11.37 -13.61 4.61
CA PHE A 390 -11.54 -12.18 4.92
C PHE A 390 -11.82 -11.85 6.41
N PRO A 391 -11.21 -10.78 6.97
CA PRO A 391 -11.39 -10.33 8.36
C PRO A 391 -12.70 -9.58 8.68
N TRP A 392 -13.46 -9.08 7.69
CA TRP A 392 -14.69 -8.30 7.92
C TRP A 392 -15.84 -9.07 8.59
N ILE A 393 -15.74 -10.40 8.67
CA ILE A 393 -16.82 -11.25 9.20
C ILE A 393 -16.97 -11.09 10.72
N GLU A 394 -15.93 -10.67 11.44
CA GLU A 394 -16.07 -10.34 12.87
C GLU A 394 -16.70 -8.95 13.11
N GLN A 395 -16.79 -8.13 12.06
CA GLN A 395 -17.40 -6.81 12.09
C GLN A 395 -18.83 -6.82 11.54
N PHE A 396 -19.41 -8.01 11.31
CA PHE A 396 -20.77 -8.13 10.81
C PHE A 396 -21.79 -7.55 11.80
N PRO A 397 -22.84 -6.89 11.30
CA PRO A 397 -23.89 -6.43 12.17
C PRO A 397 -24.57 -7.61 12.86
N LYS A 398 -24.79 -7.49 14.17
CA LYS A 398 -25.39 -8.56 14.99
C LYS A 398 -26.87 -8.78 14.68
N SER A 399 -27.48 -7.91 13.88
CA SER A 399 -28.88 -7.98 13.49
C SER A 399 -29.13 -7.52 12.06
N LEU A 400 -30.22 -8.01 11.47
CA LEU A 400 -30.68 -7.64 10.12
C LEU A 400 -31.01 -6.15 9.95
N GLY A 401 -31.32 -5.43 11.03
CA GLY A 401 -31.69 -4.00 10.99
C GLY A 401 -30.50 -3.05 10.79
N ASP A 402 -29.28 -3.57 10.90
CA ASP A 402 -28.06 -2.77 10.84
C ASP A 402 -27.41 -2.78 9.44
N ILE A 403 -28.06 -3.44 8.46
CA ILE A 403 -27.56 -3.53 7.08
C ILE A 403 -28.08 -2.32 6.27
N PRO A 404 -27.21 -1.45 5.70
CA PRO A 404 -27.66 -0.24 5.01
C PRO A 404 -28.47 -0.56 3.75
N GLU A 405 -29.64 0.08 3.59
CA GLU A 405 -30.55 -0.05 2.43
C GLU A 405 -29.92 0.34 1.07
N SER A 406 -28.76 0.99 1.08
CA SER A 406 -28.07 1.50 -0.11
C SER A 406 -27.36 0.45 -0.97
N HIS A 407 -27.40 -0.83 -0.58
CA HIS A 407 -26.74 -1.91 -1.30
C HIS A 407 -27.70 -2.62 -2.25
N SER A 408 -27.19 -3.02 -3.43
CA SER A 408 -28.01 -3.77 -4.39
C SER A 408 -28.46 -5.10 -3.81
N GLU A 409 -29.63 -5.58 -4.22
CA GLU A 409 -30.18 -6.90 -3.86
C GLU A 409 -29.17 -8.04 -4.08
N ALA A 410 -28.31 -7.86 -5.09
CA ALA A 410 -27.18 -8.72 -5.42
C ALA A 410 -26.09 -8.78 -4.34
N TYR A 411 -25.75 -7.64 -3.76
CA TYR A 411 -24.74 -7.50 -2.72
C TYR A 411 -25.21 -8.12 -1.40
N LEU A 412 -26.51 -7.99 -1.11
CA LEU A 412 -27.15 -8.66 0.04
C LEU A 412 -27.15 -10.19 -0.11
N ILE A 413 -27.46 -10.70 -1.30
CA ILE A 413 -27.41 -12.15 -1.57
C ILE A 413 -25.99 -12.69 -1.44
N LEU A 414 -25.00 -11.98 -2.00
CA LEU A 414 -23.58 -12.32 -1.88
C LEU A 414 -23.15 -12.38 -0.41
N ILE A 415 -23.51 -11.36 0.38
CA ILE A 415 -23.23 -11.29 1.81
C ILE A 415 -23.83 -12.49 2.57
N LEU A 416 -25.10 -12.81 2.32
CA LEU A 416 -25.81 -13.87 3.04
C LEU A 416 -25.29 -15.26 2.67
N GLN A 417 -24.88 -15.46 1.41
CA GLN A 417 -24.28 -16.72 0.96
C GLN A 417 -22.85 -16.91 1.51
N LEU A 418 -22.05 -15.84 1.59
CA LEU A 418 -20.71 -15.88 2.19
C LEU A 418 -20.77 -16.13 3.71
N ALA A 419 -21.75 -15.55 4.40
CA ALA A 419 -22.01 -15.84 5.80
C ALA A 419 -22.32 -17.33 6.02
N ARG A 420 -23.17 -17.93 5.17
CA ARG A 420 -23.53 -19.35 5.23
C ARG A 420 -22.31 -20.27 5.03
N ILE A 421 -21.50 -20.05 3.99
CA ILE A 421 -20.32 -20.89 3.70
C ILE A 421 -19.31 -20.89 4.86
N ARG A 422 -19.08 -19.73 5.49
CA ARG A 422 -18.20 -19.65 6.66
C ARG A 422 -18.78 -20.33 7.89
N MET A 423 -20.10 -20.28 8.07
CA MET A 423 -20.77 -21.00 9.15
C MET A 423 -20.64 -22.52 8.99
N GLU A 424 -20.80 -23.04 7.78
CA GLU A 424 -20.60 -24.47 7.46
C GLU A 424 -19.14 -24.92 7.73
N ARG A 425 -18.15 -24.07 7.43
CA ARG A 425 -16.74 -24.32 7.77
C ARG A 425 -16.45 -24.27 9.26
N ARG A 426 -16.99 -23.28 9.97
CA ARG A 426 -16.85 -23.18 11.43
C ARG A 426 -17.49 -24.39 12.13
N LEU A 427 -18.62 -24.89 11.62
CA LEU A 427 -19.22 -26.16 12.08
C LEU A 427 -18.31 -27.35 11.83
N THR A 428 -17.62 -27.40 10.68
CA THR A 428 -16.66 -28.46 10.34
C THR A 428 -15.39 -28.39 11.19
N GLU A 429 -14.98 -27.21 11.64
CA GLU A 429 -13.85 -27.02 12.55
C GLU A 429 -14.23 -27.30 14.01
N LEU A 430 -15.43 -26.89 14.42
CA LEU A 430 -15.98 -27.14 15.76
C LEU A 430 -16.31 -28.62 15.95
N SER A 431 -16.76 -29.34 14.90
CA SER A 431 -16.98 -30.79 14.96
C SER A 431 -15.67 -31.59 15.08
N LYS A 432 -14.51 -30.97 14.81
CA LYS A 432 -13.17 -31.54 15.05
C LYS A 432 -12.60 -31.21 16.43
N LYS A 433 -13.29 -30.40 17.24
CA LYS A 433 -12.93 -30.08 18.62
C LYS A 433 -13.85 -30.83 19.59
N ASP A 434 -13.30 -31.33 20.70
CA ASP A 434 -14.10 -31.86 21.81
C ASP A 434 -14.79 -30.69 22.53
N LEU A 435 -16.01 -30.38 22.11
CA LEU A 435 -16.88 -29.38 22.74
C LEU A 435 -17.83 -30.06 23.72
N ASP A 436 -18.15 -29.39 24.82
CA ASP A 436 -19.17 -29.91 25.73
C ASP A 436 -20.58 -29.85 25.10
N GLY A 437 -21.52 -30.66 25.62
CA GLY A 437 -22.86 -30.78 25.06
C GLY A 437 -23.71 -29.50 25.13
N LYS A 438 -23.38 -28.54 26.00
CA LYS A 438 -24.10 -27.27 26.12
C LYS A 438 -23.58 -26.24 25.14
N GLU A 439 -22.26 -26.15 24.96
CA GLU A 439 -21.63 -25.30 23.95
C GLU A 439 -22.06 -25.71 22.55
N ARG A 440 -22.09 -27.01 22.28
CA ARG A 440 -22.58 -27.55 20.99
C ARG A 440 -24.04 -27.19 20.73
N SER A 441 -24.92 -27.34 21.72
CA SER A 441 -26.34 -27.02 21.58
C SER A 441 -26.62 -25.52 21.42
N ALA A 442 -25.81 -24.66 22.07
CA ALA A 442 -25.92 -23.22 21.93
C ALA A 442 -25.52 -22.76 20.51
N VAL A 443 -24.41 -23.30 20.00
CA VAL A 443 -23.94 -23.04 18.63
C VAL A 443 -24.94 -23.55 17.58
N GLU A 444 -25.50 -24.76 17.77
CA GLU A 444 -26.51 -25.32 16.86
C GLU A 444 -27.80 -24.50 16.83
N LYS A 445 -28.26 -23.95 17.97
CA LYS A 445 -29.45 -23.08 18.02
C LYS A 445 -29.22 -21.71 17.39
N GLU A 446 -28.07 -21.10 17.65
CA GLU A 446 -27.67 -19.84 17.00
C GLU A 446 -27.55 -20.03 15.48
N PHE A 447 -27.01 -21.18 15.06
CA PHE A 447 -26.89 -21.59 13.66
C PHE A 447 -28.25 -21.72 12.97
N SER A 448 -29.19 -22.50 13.51
CA SER A 448 -30.52 -22.68 12.92
C SER A 448 -31.30 -21.37 12.83
N SER A 449 -31.09 -20.45 13.78
CA SER A 449 -31.73 -19.14 13.74
C SER A 449 -31.21 -18.26 12.61
N ILE A 450 -29.90 -18.30 12.32
CA ILE A 450 -29.27 -17.51 11.27
C ILE A 450 -29.59 -18.11 9.88
N GLU A 451 -29.55 -19.43 9.74
CA GLU A 451 -29.92 -20.14 8.51
C GLU A 451 -31.38 -19.85 8.13
N PHE A 452 -32.30 -19.93 9.10
CA PHE A 452 -33.71 -19.59 8.88
C PHE A 452 -33.88 -18.13 8.43
N ALA A 453 -33.14 -17.19 9.03
CA ALA A 453 -33.20 -15.77 8.68
C ALA A 453 -32.66 -15.50 7.26
N ILE A 454 -31.58 -16.19 6.85
CA ILE A 454 -31.03 -16.14 5.50
C ILE A 454 -32.04 -16.68 4.48
N GLU A 455 -32.61 -17.86 4.73
CA GLU A 455 -33.60 -18.46 3.83
C GLU A 455 -34.89 -17.66 3.72
N ALA A 456 -35.36 -17.07 4.82
CA ALA A 456 -36.54 -16.20 4.83
C ALA A 456 -36.30 -14.98 3.94
N ARG A 457 -35.12 -14.34 4.04
CA ARG A 457 -34.78 -13.17 3.23
C ARG A 457 -34.57 -13.52 1.76
N ILE A 458 -33.91 -14.64 1.45
CA ILE A 458 -33.78 -15.13 0.07
C ILE A 458 -35.16 -15.39 -0.54
N ARG A 459 -36.09 -15.99 0.20
CA ARG A 459 -37.48 -16.22 -0.26
C ARG A 459 -38.23 -14.91 -0.50
N GLU A 460 -38.05 -13.91 0.37
CA GLU A 460 -38.65 -12.58 0.22
C GLU A 460 -38.11 -11.85 -1.02
N LEU A 461 -36.79 -11.85 -1.23
CA LEU A 461 -36.15 -11.24 -2.40
C LEU A 461 -36.59 -11.93 -3.70
N LYS A 462 -36.65 -13.27 -3.72
CA LYS A 462 -37.20 -14.02 -4.85
C LYS A 462 -38.68 -13.67 -5.14
N ARG A 463 -39.50 -13.45 -4.10
CA ARG A 463 -40.89 -12.98 -4.26
C ARG A 463 -40.96 -11.57 -4.84
N LEU A 464 -40.13 -10.65 -4.37
CA LEU A 464 -40.07 -9.27 -4.87
C LEU A 464 -39.57 -9.19 -6.32
N LYS A 465 -38.63 -10.06 -6.70
CA LYS A 465 -38.20 -10.21 -8.10
C LYS A 465 -39.33 -10.72 -8.99
N ASN A 466 -40.03 -11.78 -8.58
CA ASN A 466 -41.18 -12.32 -9.33
C ASN A 466 -42.33 -11.30 -9.47
N TYR A 467 -42.54 -10.45 -8.43
CA TYR A 467 -43.51 -9.36 -8.45
C TYR A 467 -43.13 -8.25 -9.45
N LYS A 468 -41.83 -7.93 -9.58
CA LYS A 468 -41.32 -6.96 -10.58
C LYS A 468 -41.32 -7.50 -12.02
N GLU A 469 -41.20 -8.80 -12.19
CA GLU A 469 -41.18 -9.48 -13.50
C GLU A 469 -42.58 -9.89 -13.99
N GLY A 470 -43.65 -9.57 -13.24
CA GLY A 470 -45.03 -9.83 -13.66
C GLY A 470 -45.42 -11.31 -13.66
N VAL A 471 -44.71 -12.16 -12.92
CA VAL A 471 -44.98 -13.59 -12.80
C VAL A 471 -45.51 -13.86 -11.40
N ILE A 472 -46.77 -13.51 -11.16
CA ILE A 472 -47.78 -14.13 -10.28
C ILE A 472 -49.03 -13.24 -10.36
N ASP A 473 -50.18 -13.88 -10.65
CA ASP A 473 -51.54 -13.32 -10.56
C ASP A 473 -52.00 -13.23 -9.10
#